data_AF-A0A512MFU6-F1
#
_entry.id   AF-A0A512MFU6-F1
#
_cell.length_a   1.000
_cell.length_b   1.000
_cell.length_c   1.000
_cell.angle_alpha   90.00
_cell.angle_beta   90.00
_cell.angle_gamma   90.00
#
_symmetry.space_group_name_H-M   'P 1'
#
loop_
_entity.id
_entity.type
_entity.pdbx_description
1 polymer ?
#
loop_
_entity_poly.entity_id
_entity_poly.type
_entity_poly.pdbx_seq_one_letter_code
_entity_poly.pdbx_strand_id
1 'polypeptide(L)' 'MNEVYTLEVLAKITGIESTTLVQYQERGIIRPQFDDDTVRSLRRVEHLREACGMNLEGVKLLTELLGEVERLREQLRAKR' A
#
# COMPACT_ATOMS: atom_id res chain seq x y z
N MET A 1 -15.91 -10.37 1.75
CA MET A 1 -16.26 -9.65 0.50
C MET A 1 -15.50 -8.35 0.56
N ASN A 2 -14.45 -8.18 -0.24
CA ASN A 2 -13.79 -6.88 -0.36
C ASN A 2 -14.69 -6.02 -1.25
N GLU A 3 -15.17 -4.90 -0.72
CA GLU A 3 -15.84 -3.88 -1.54
C GLU A 3 -14.79 -3.20 -2.42
N VAL A 4 -15.11 -3.02 -3.70
CA VAL A 4 -14.25 -2.26 -4.62
C VAL A 4 -14.76 -0.82 -4.66
N TYR A 5 -13.87 0.10 -4.34
CA TYR A 5 -14.08 1.53 -4.29
C TYR A 5 -13.72 2.19 -5.63
N THR A 6 -14.27 3.38 -5.86
CA THR A 6 -13.76 4.27 -6.90
C THR A 6 -12.55 5.05 -6.38
N LEU A 7 -11.75 5.61 -7.27
CA LEU A 7 -10.61 6.47 -6.91
C LEU A 7 -11.03 7.64 -5.98
N GLU A 8 -12.19 8.24 -6.24
CA GLU A 8 -12.73 9.34 -5.43
C GLU A 8 -13.10 8.91 -4.01
N VAL A 9 -13.70 7.72 -3.87
CA VAL A 9 -14.02 7.15 -2.55
C VAL A 9 -12.72 6.83 -1.80
N LEU A 10 -11.72 6.30 -2.50
CA LEU A 10 -10.41 6.01 -1.92
C LEU A 10 -9.70 7.27 -1.42
N ALA A 11 -9.73 8.35 -2.20
CA ALA A 11 -9.22 9.66 -1.82
C ALA A 11 -9.91 10.18 -0.56
N LYS A 12 -11.24 10.07 -0.48
CA LYS A 12 -12.02 10.49 0.70
C LYS A 12 -11.72 9.67 1.95
N ILE A 13 -11.52 8.36 1.82
CA ILE A 13 -11.24 7.45 2.95
C ILE A 13 -9.82 7.63 3.49
N THR A 14 -8.86 7.89 2.61
CA THR A 14 -7.44 7.99 2.96
C THR A 14 -7.00 9.41 3.24
N GLY A 15 -7.74 10.42 2.78
CA GLY A 15 -7.36 11.83 2.83
C GLY A 15 -6.28 12.21 1.82
N ILE A 16 -5.89 11.30 0.93
CA ILE A 16 -4.86 11.50 -0.09
C ILE A 16 -5.52 12.08 -1.35
N GLU A 17 -4.89 13.04 -1.99
CA GLU A 17 -5.39 13.58 -3.25
C GLU A 17 -5.42 12.53 -4.37
N SER A 18 -6.49 12.56 -5.18
CA SER A 18 -6.70 11.63 -6.30
C SER A 18 -5.52 11.58 -7.27
N THR A 19 -4.88 12.73 -7.51
CA THR A 19 -3.68 12.87 -8.35
C THR A 19 -2.48 12.09 -7.79
N THR A 20 -2.29 12.13 -6.47
CA THR A 20 -1.22 11.40 -5.77
C THR A 20 -1.50 9.90 -5.79
N LEU A 21 -2.76 9.48 -5.63
CA LEU A 21 -3.17 8.08 -5.75
C LEU A 21 -2.89 7.52 -7.15
N VAL A 22 -3.15 8.29 -8.20
CA VAL A 22 -2.80 7.91 -9.58
C VAL A 22 -1.29 7.71 -9.73
N GLN A 23 -0.47 8.63 -9.21
CA GLN A 23 0.98 8.48 -9.22
C GLN A 23 1.45 7.22 -8.48
N TYR A 24 0.81 6.87 -7.36
CA TYR A 24 1.15 5.67 -6.60
C TYR A 24 0.80 4.41 -7.39
N GLN A 25 -0.32 4.41 -8.10
CA GLN A 25 -0.71 3.32 -8.98
C GLN A 25 0.27 3.17 -10.15
N GLU A 26 0.61 4.26 -10.84
CA GLU A 26 1.57 4.26 -11.97
C GLU A 26 2.96 3.76 -11.55
N ARG A 27 3.38 4.05 -10.31
CA ARG A 27 4.64 3.57 -9.75
C ARG A 27 4.56 2.16 -9.18
N GLY A 28 3.37 1.54 -9.14
CA GLY A 28 3.15 0.20 -8.59
C GLY A 28 3.22 0.11 -7.07
N ILE A 29 3.08 1.24 -6.36
CA ILE A 29 3.03 1.29 -4.89
C ILE A 29 1.72 0.70 -4.38
N ILE A 30 0.63 0.93 -5.13
CA ILE A 30 -0.69 0.38 -4.85
C ILE A 30 -1.20 -0.43 -6.04
N ARG A 31 -2.07 -1.40 -5.75
CA ARG A 31 -2.74 -2.21 -6.76
C ARG A 31 -3.90 -1.43 -7.40
N PRO A 32 -4.27 -1.72 -8.65
CA PRO A 32 -5.40 -1.07 -9.32
C PRO A 32 -6.77 -1.50 -8.77
N GLN A 33 -6.79 -2.47 -7.85
CA GLN A 33 -7.99 -2.93 -7.15
C GLN A 33 -8.15 -2.10 -5.89
N PHE A 34 -9.02 -1.11 -5.94
CA PHE A 34 -9.26 -0.20 -4.81
C PHE A 34 -10.15 -0.86 -3.77
N ASP A 35 -9.60 -1.70 -2.92
CA ASP A 35 -10.33 -2.39 -1.86
C ASP A 35 -9.80 -2.03 -0.47
N ASP A 36 -10.36 -2.66 0.57
CA ASP A 36 -9.94 -2.48 1.96
C ASP A 36 -8.45 -2.75 2.19
N ASP A 37 -7.88 -3.71 1.46
CA ASP A 37 -6.46 -4.04 1.55
C ASP A 37 -5.60 -2.94 0.94
N THR A 38 -6.06 -2.31 -0.13
CA THR A 38 -5.43 -1.13 -0.71
C THR A 38 -5.51 0.08 0.23
N VAL A 39 -6.65 0.30 0.90
CA VAL A 39 -6.79 1.36 1.93
C VAL A 39 -5.80 1.13 3.07
N ARG A 40 -5.66 -0.11 3.55
CA ARG A 40 -4.72 -0.47 4.62
C ARG A 40 -3.27 -0.25 4.19
N SER A 41 -2.95 -0.60 2.95
CA SER A 41 -1.63 -0.40 2.36
C SER A 41 -1.30 1.09 2.25
N LEU A 42 -2.23 1.91 1.77
CA LEU A 42 -2.08 3.36 1.66
C LEU A 42 -1.81 4.01 3.02
N ARG A 43 -2.58 3.66 4.05
CA ARG A 43 -2.35 4.19 5.40
C ARG A 43 -0.96 3.86 5.93
N ARG A 44 -0.45 2.66 5.63
CA ARG A 44 0.89 2.23 6.02
C ARG A 44 1.98 2.99 5.26
N VAL A 45 1.79 3.18 3.95
CA VAL A 45 2.68 3.97 3.08
C VAL A 45 2.78 5.41 3.57
N GLU A 46 1.64 6.06 3.84
CA GLU A 46 1.61 7.44 4.34
C GLU A 46 2.29 7.56 5.71
N HIS A 47 2.00 6.63 6.62
CA HIS A 47 2.65 6.62 7.93
C HIS A 47 4.17 6.49 7.81
N LEU A 48 4.68 5.64 6.91
CA LEU A 48 6.11 5.50 6.66
C LEU A 48 6.72 6.75 6.02
N ARG A 49 6.00 7.40 5.09
CA ARG A 49 6.44 8.66 4.46
C ARG A 49 6.60 9.76 5.52
N GLU A 50 5.60 9.94 6.37
CA GLU A 50 5.56 11.00 7.38
C GLU A 50 6.48 10.72 8.58
N ALA A 51 6.40 9.51 9.16
CA ALA A 51 7.15 9.18 10.35
C ALA A 51 8.65 8.96 10.10
N CYS A 52 9.02 8.48 8.91
CA CYS A 52 10.42 8.19 8.57
C CYS A 52 11.04 9.24 7.61
N GLY A 53 10.30 10.28 7.21
CA GLY A 53 10.77 11.28 6.23
C GLY A 53 11.18 10.66 4.89
N MET A 54 10.59 9.53 4.54
CA MET A 54 11.02 8.69 3.43
C MET A 54 10.35 9.14 2.13
N ASN A 55 11.09 9.13 1.02
CA ASN A 55 10.52 9.41 -0.30
C ASN A 55 9.74 8.19 -0.84
N LEU A 56 8.98 8.39 -1.92
CA LEU A 56 8.12 7.35 -2.50
C LEU A 56 8.86 6.09 -2.94
N GLU A 57 10.08 6.24 -3.48
CA GLU A 57 10.90 5.10 -3.90
C GLU A 57 11.37 4.27 -2.70
N GLY A 58 11.73 4.94 -1.60
CA GLY A 58 12.07 4.27 -0.35
C GLY A 58 10.88 3.54 0.24
N VAL A 59 9.69 4.17 0.25
CA VAL A 59 8.48 3.53 0.78
C VAL A 59 8.06 2.33 -0.08
N LYS A 60 8.23 2.42 -1.41
CA LYS A 60 8.00 1.30 -2.32
C LYS A 60 8.91 0.12 -1.99
N LEU A 61 10.23 0.36 -1.92
CA LEU A 61 11.21 -0.67 -1.61
C LEU A 61 10.94 -1.32 -0.24
N LEU A 62 10.61 -0.51 0.78
CA LEU A 62 10.28 -1.02 2.11
C LEU A 62 9.02 -1.87 2.11
N THR A 63 7.99 -1.46 1.37
CA THR A 63 6.73 -2.21 1.26
C THR A 63 6.96 -3.56 0.56
N GLU A 64 7.75 -3.60 -0.51
CA GLU A 64 8.14 -4.84 -1.18
C GLU A 64 8.94 -5.77 -0.26
N LEU A 65 9.92 -5.25 0.48
CA LEU A 65 10.71 -6.01 1.44
C LEU A 65 9.84 -6.58 2.58
N LEU A 66 8.90 -5.80 3.09
CA LEU A 66 7.96 -6.25 4.13
C LEU A 66 7.07 -7.38 3.62
N GLY A 67 6.57 -7.27 2.39
CA GLY A 67 5.79 -8.33 1.74
C GLY A 67 6.60 -9.61 1.55
N GLU A 68 7.85 -9.50 1.14
CA GLU A 68 8.73 -10.66 0.98
C GLU A 68 9.05 -11.32 2.33
N VAL A 69 9.26 -10.54 3.39
CA VAL A 69 9.45 -11.06 4.75
C VAL A 69 8.21 -11.81 5.23
N GLU A 70 7.00 -11.30 4.98
CA GLU A 70 5.75 -12.00 5.30
C GLU A 70 5.63 -13.31 4.53
N ARG A 71 5.88 -13.29 3.21
CA ARG A 71 5.88 -14.48 2.35
C ARG A 71 6.87 -15.56 2.82
N LEU A 72 8.07 -15.16 3.24
CA LEU A 72 9.08 -16.07 3.76
C LEU A 72 8.69 -16.66 5.12
N ARG A 73 8.08 -15.85 6.00
CA ARG A 73 7.56 -16.31 7.30
C ARG A 73 6.43 -17.31 7.12
N GLU A 74 5.54 -17.10 6.16
CA GLU A 74 4.46 -18.04 5.83
C GLU A 74 5.00 -19.38 5.33
N GLN A 75 5.98 -19.36 4.41
CA GLN A 75 6.64 -20.58 3.95
C GLN A 75 7.29 -21.36 5.09
N LEU A 76 7.94 -20.66 6.03
CA LEU A 76 8.57 -21.31 7.18
C LEU A 76 7.52 -21.93 8.11
N ARG A 77 6.37 -21.27 8.32
CA ARG A 77 5.25 -21.82 9.11
C ARG A 77 4.60 -23.02 8.42
N ALA A 78 4.44 -22.98 7.10
CA ALA A 78 3.85 -24.07 6.32
C ALA A 78 4.74 -25.33 6.23
N LYS A 79 6.05 -25.18 6.49
CA LYS A 79 7.02 -26.29 6.57
C LYS A 79 7.16 -26.91 7.97
N ARG A 80 6.46 -26.38 8.97
CA ARG A 80 6.39 -26.93 10.34
C ARG A 80 5.12 -27.73 10.51
#